data_AF-A0A345EGI4-F1
#
_entry.id   AF-A0A345EGI4-F1
#
_cell.length_a   1.000
_cell.length_b   1.000
_cell.length_c   1.000
_cell.angle_alpha   90.00
_cell.angle_beta   90.00
_cell.angle_gamma   90.00
#
_symmetry.space_group_name_H-M   'P 1'
#
loop_
_entity.id
_entity.type
_entity.pdbx_description
1 polymer ?
#
loop_
_entity_poly.entity_id
_entity_poly.type
_entity_poly.pdbx_seq_one_letter_code
_entity_poly.pdbx_strand_id
1 'polypeptide(L)'
;MTKPGVPGDDARTVELPCGETVRATDLDLGMREFDCVCGDVHAVVMDVHPPERFLPEFLVDLLRETVETSSEEMPEFDTPHLLGVVLEEFPDQVAVADLSDEGDVGYALLWVSDFDSRRLHEVVVELVIELMEHAVSHADDDAAIQEFEQQMLEFDVSAFVDQYRAERDLDADDVYA
;
A
#
# COMPACT_ATOMS: atom_id res chain seq x y z
N MET A 1 -44.42 9.86 5.61
CA MET A 1 -44.24 8.73 4.68
C MET A 1 -42.83 8.21 4.92
N THR A 2 -42.74 7.06 5.57
CA THR A 2 -41.47 6.39 5.86
C THR A 2 -41.03 5.70 4.58
N LYS A 3 -39.85 6.05 4.03
CA LYS A 3 -39.27 5.30 2.92
C LYS A 3 -39.03 3.86 3.41
N PRO A 4 -39.35 2.82 2.62
CA PRO A 4 -39.03 1.45 2.99
C PRO A 4 -37.51 1.28 2.90
N GLY A 5 -36.85 1.26 4.04
CA GLY A 5 -35.42 0.94 4.14
C GLY A 5 -35.24 -0.55 3.89
N VAL A 6 -34.37 -0.89 2.93
CA VAL A 6 -33.89 -2.25 2.71
C VAL A 6 -32.99 -2.60 3.90
N PRO A 7 -33.20 -3.73 4.61
CA PRO A 7 -32.22 -4.23 5.56
C PRO A 7 -30.95 -4.60 4.78
N GLY A 8 -29.87 -3.85 4.97
CA GLY A 8 -28.64 -3.92 4.16
C GLY A 8 -27.96 -2.56 3.92
N ASP A 9 -28.54 -1.46 4.39
CA ASP A 9 -28.00 -0.10 4.20
C ASP A 9 -26.98 0.31 5.30
N ASP A 10 -26.47 -0.65 6.08
CA ASP A 10 -25.37 -0.42 7.01
C ASP A 10 -24.04 -0.50 6.23
N ALA A 11 -23.91 0.29 5.17
CA ALA A 11 -22.65 0.44 4.45
C ALA A 11 -21.62 0.96 5.45
N ARG A 12 -20.61 0.13 5.76
CA ARG A 12 -19.58 0.51 6.73
C ARG A 12 -18.83 1.73 6.23
N THR A 13 -18.92 2.79 7.01
CA THR A 13 -18.24 4.05 6.76
C THR A 13 -16.87 4.06 7.41
N VAL A 14 -15.88 4.63 6.73
CA VAL A 14 -14.51 4.79 7.20
C VAL A 14 -14.24 6.27 7.37
N GLU A 15 -13.85 6.68 8.58
CA GLU A 15 -13.37 8.03 8.87
C GLU A 15 -11.95 8.18 8.32
N LEU A 16 -11.73 9.26 7.56
CA LEU A 16 -10.48 9.52 6.88
C LEU A 16 -9.60 10.49 7.67
N PRO A 17 -8.26 10.47 7.47
CA PRO A 17 -7.34 11.40 8.13
C PRO A 17 -7.65 12.87 7.85
N CYS A 18 -8.20 13.18 6.68
CA CYS A 18 -8.62 14.52 6.30
C CYS A 18 -9.89 15.01 7.02
N GLY A 19 -10.53 14.15 7.82
CA GLY A 19 -11.76 14.43 8.56
C GLY A 19 -13.06 14.09 7.81
N GLU A 20 -12.96 13.65 6.56
CA GLU A 20 -14.11 13.21 5.77
C GLU A 20 -14.45 11.73 6.03
N THR A 21 -15.52 11.24 5.41
CA THR A 21 -15.97 9.85 5.56
C THR A 21 -16.30 9.26 4.20
N VAL A 22 -15.86 8.03 3.95
CA VAL A 22 -16.16 7.26 2.73
C VAL A 22 -16.91 5.98 3.07
N ARG A 23 -17.78 5.52 2.18
CA ARG A 23 -18.42 4.20 2.31
C ARG A 23 -17.52 3.14 1.68
N ALA A 24 -17.29 2.03 2.38
CA ALA A 24 -16.50 0.93 1.84
C ALA A 24 -17.05 0.43 0.48
N THR A 25 -18.37 0.37 0.33
CA THR A 25 -19.03 -0.04 -0.92
C THR A 25 -18.81 0.91 -2.11
N ASP A 26 -18.28 2.12 -1.89
CA ASP A 26 -17.96 3.06 -2.96
C ASP A 26 -16.52 2.86 -3.50
N LEU A 27 -15.74 1.97 -2.89
CA LEU A 27 -14.36 1.67 -3.28
C LEU A 27 -14.31 0.36 -4.08
N ASP A 28 -13.96 0.45 -5.36
CA ASP A 28 -13.86 -0.71 -6.24
C ASP A 28 -12.60 -1.54 -5.97
N LEU A 29 -12.67 -2.87 -6.18
CA LEU A 29 -11.61 -3.84 -5.90
C LEU A 29 -10.26 -3.63 -6.62
N GLY A 30 -10.16 -2.69 -7.56
CA GLY A 30 -8.91 -2.32 -8.23
C GLY A 30 -8.53 -0.85 -8.09
N MET A 31 -9.30 -0.09 -7.30
CA MET A 31 -9.12 1.34 -7.15
C MET A 31 -7.76 1.64 -6.50
N ARG A 32 -6.99 2.55 -7.13
CA ARG A 32 -5.72 2.99 -6.58
C ARG A 32 -5.85 4.23 -5.69
N GLU A 33 -6.82 5.07 -6.00
CA GLU A 33 -7.12 6.33 -5.34
C GLU A 33 -8.52 6.82 -5.73
N PHE A 34 -9.03 7.82 -5.00
CA PHE A 34 -10.26 8.53 -5.34
C PHE A 34 -10.15 10.04 -5.05
N ASP A 35 -10.91 10.84 -5.79
CA ASP A 35 -11.11 12.27 -5.51
C ASP A 35 -11.98 12.42 -4.25
N CYS A 36 -11.40 12.94 -3.17
CA CYS A 36 -12.10 13.14 -1.92
C CYS A 36 -12.83 14.49 -1.89
N VAL A 37 -13.90 14.57 -1.11
CA VAL A 37 -14.70 15.79 -0.96
C VAL A 37 -13.94 16.92 -0.24
N CYS A 38 -12.82 16.62 0.45
CA CYS A 38 -11.90 17.62 1.00
C CYS A 38 -11.16 18.41 -0.09
N GLY A 39 -11.12 17.89 -1.33
CA GLY A 39 -10.48 18.50 -2.50
C GLY A 39 -9.16 17.85 -2.92
N ASP A 40 -8.63 16.93 -2.13
CA ASP A 40 -7.41 16.17 -2.42
C ASP A 40 -7.73 14.76 -2.94
N VAL A 41 -6.70 14.07 -3.45
CA VAL A 41 -6.79 12.67 -3.89
C VAL A 41 -6.20 11.77 -2.81
N HIS A 42 -6.89 10.68 -2.48
CA HIS A 42 -6.48 9.76 -1.43
C HIS A 42 -6.25 8.37 -1.99
N ALA A 43 -5.09 7.80 -1.70
CA ALA A 43 -4.73 6.47 -2.11
C ALA A 43 -5.53 5.42 -1.34
N VAL A 44 -5.83 4.32 -2.05
CA VAL A 44 -6.58 3.18 -1.54
C VAL A 44 -5.74 1.92 -1.77
N VAL A 45 -5.61 1.13 -0.71
CA VAL A 45 -5.04 -0.21 -0.76
C VAL A 45 -5.98 -1.16 -0.04
N MET A 46 -6.19 -2.33 -0.62
CA MET A 46 -6.99 -3.42 -0.08
C MET A 46 -6.11 -4.66 0.08
N ASP A 47 -6.48 -5.58 0.95
CA ASP A 47 -5.79 -6.87 1.12
C ASP A 47 -5.72 -7.71 -0.17
N VAL A 48 -6.68 -7.53 -1.08
CA VAL A 48 -6.67 -8.18 -2.41
C VAL A 48 -5.59 -7.62 -3.35
N HIS A 49 -4.98 -6.47 -3.03
CA HIS A 49 -3.93 -5.89 -3.86
C HIS A 49 -2.60 -6.58 -3.57
N PRO A 50 -1.91 -7.10 -4.59
CA PRO A 50 -0.64 -7.78 -4.40
C PRO A 50 0.49 -6.76 -4.12
N PRO A 51 1.54 -7.12 -3.37
CA PRO A 51 2.66 -6.24 -3.04
C PRO A 51 3.45 -5.85 -4.30
N GLU A 52 3.33 -6.63 -5.37
CA GLU A 52 3.83 -6.32 -6.72
C GLU A 52 3.19 -5.07 -7.33
N ARG A 53 2.15 -4.52 -6.70
CA ARG A 53 1.65 -3.17 -6.99
C ARG A 53 2.71 -2.09 -6.70
N PHE A 54 3.57 -2.31 -5.71
CA PHE A 54 4.57 -1.35 -5.26
C PHE A 54 6.01 -1.78 -5.57
N LEU A 55 6.29 -3.08 -5.51
CA LEU A 55 7.66 -3.60 -5.58
C LEU A 55 7.81 -4.60 -6.73
N PRO A 56 8.99 -4.72 -7.36
CA PRO A 56 9.25 -5.78 -8.33
C PRO A 56 9.13 -7.17 -7.68
N GLU A 57 8.70 -8.17 -8.45
CA GLU A 57 8.50 -9.55 -7.97
C GLU A 57 9.72 -10.11 -7.24
N PHE A 58 10.93 -9.92 -7.79
CA PHE A 58 12.16 -10.40 -7.15
C PHE A 58 12.40 -9.80 -5.75
N LEU A 59 11.95 -8.57 -5.52
CA LEU A 59 12.12 -7.89 -4.24
C LEU A 59 11.05 -8.38 -3.24
N VAL A 60 9.83 -8.61 -3.72
CA VAL A 60 8.79 -9.26 -2.90
C VAL A 60 9.24 -10.64 -2.45
N ASP A 61 9.79 -11.45 -3.36
CA ASP A 61 10.32 -12.78 -3.04
C ASP A 61 11.45 -12.70 -2.01
N LEU A 62 12.39 -11.76 -2.18
CA LEU A 62 13.46 -11.53 -1.20
C LEU A 62 12.91 -11.15 0.17
N LEU A 63 11.90 -10.27 0.24
CA LEU A 63 11.27 -9.87 1.51
C LEU A 63 10.55 -11.05 2.17
N ARG A 64 9.87 -11.91 1.40
CA ARG A 64 9.26 -13.14 1.92
C ARG A 64 10.27 -14.12 2.48
N GLU A 65 11.46 -14.20 1.89
CA GLU A 65 12.54 -15.07 2.38
C GLU A 65 13.25 -14.53 3.63
N THR A 66 13.31 -13.20 3.78
CA THR A 66 14.16 -12.54 4.78
C THR A 66 13.41 -11.98 5.98
N VAL A 67 12.15 -11.57 5.80
CA VAL A 67 11.35 -10.96 6.87
C VAL A 67 10.54 -12.04 7.57
N GLU A 68 10.85 -12.28 8.85
CA GLU A 68 10.03 -13.14 9.71
C GLU A 68 8.76 -12.40 10.14
N THR A 69 7.60 -13.01 9.88
CA THR A 69 6.30 -12.49 10.33
C THR A 69 5.89 -13.14 11.66
N SER A 70 5.07 -12.44 12.45
CA SER A 70 4.60 -12.93 13.75
C SER A 70 3.18 -13.53 13.72
N SER A 71 2.50 -13.52 12.57
CA SER A 71 1.10 -13.94 12.42
C SER A 71 0.99 -15.36 11.89
N GLU A 72 0.27 -16.24 12.59
CA GLU A 72 -0.03 -17.59 12.08
C GLU A 72 -1.01 -17.56 10.88
N GLU A 73 -1.86 -16.53 10.81
CA GLU A 73 -2.85 -16.35 9.74
C GLU A 73 -2.22 -15.71 8.48
N MET A 74 -1.12 -14.97 8.67
CA MET A 74 -0.36 -14.33 7.60
C MET A 74 1.14 -14.67 7.76
N PRO A 75 1.52 -15.93 7.47
CA PRO A 75 2.87 -16.42 7.75
C PRO A 75 3.95 -15.86 6.82
N GLU A 76 3.56 -15.30 5.67
CA GLU A 76 4.48 -14.76 4.67
C GLU A 76 4.32 -13.24 4.57
N PHE A 77 5.43 -12.56 4.24
CA PHE A 77 5.41 -11.14 3.95
C PHE A 77 4.48 -10.84 2.77
N ASP A 78 3.62 -9.83 2.93
CA ASP A 78 2.58 -9.49 1.96
C ASP A 78 2.08 -8.05 2.17
N THR A 79 1.13 -7.56 1.36
CA THR A 79 0.59 -6.19 1.42
C THR A 79 0.22 -5.72 2.83
N PRO A 80 -0.47 -6.50 3.69
CA PRO A 80 -0.74 -6.06 5.07
C PRO A 80 0.52 -5.73 5.87
N HIS A 81 1.63 -6.41 5.62
CA HIS A 81 2.91 -6.14 6.27
C HIS A 81 3.54 -4.84 5.74
N LEU A 82 3.53 -4.61 4.42
CA LEU A 82 3.99 -3.35 3.84
C LEU A 82 3.21 -2.16 4.41
N LEU A 83 1.89 -2.27 4.45
CA LEU A 83 1.03 -1.19 4.94
C LEU A 83 1.08 -1.07 6.46
N GLY A 84 1.48 -2.12 7.18
CA GLY A 84 1.86 -2.06 8.59
C GLY A 84 3.04 -1.12 8.82
N VAL A 85 4.11 -1.24 8.02
CA VAL A 85 5.27 -0.33 8.10
C VAL A 85 4.88 1.12 7.78
N VAL A 86 4.03 1.33 6.76
CA VAL A 86 3.52 2.67 6.44
C VAL A 86 2.71 3.25 7.60
N LEU A 87 1.84 2.45 8.23
CA LEU A 87 1.03 2.89 9.37
C LEU A 87 1.89 3.20 10.60
N GLU A 88 2.97 2.46 10.82
CA GLU A 88 3.91 2.71 11.91
C GLU A 88 4.61 4.07 11.76
N GLU A 89 5.01 4.44 10.54
CA GLU A 89 5.64 5.73 10.26
C GLU A 89 4.62 6.89 10.19
N PHE A 90 3.44 6.65 9.61
CA PHE A 90 2.43 7.67 9.34
C PHE A 90 1.06 7.37 10.00
N PRO A 91 0.99 7.21 11.34
CA PRO A 91 -0.22 6.74 12.02
C PRO A 91 -1.41 7.69 11.92
N ASP A 92 -1.15 9.00 11.78
CA ASP A 92 -2.19 10.03 11.69
C ASP A 92 -2.62 10.31 10.23
N GLN A 93 -1.95 9.70 9.24
CA GLN A 93 -2.20 9.96 7.81
C GLN A 93 -2.73 8.74 7.07
N VAL A 94 -2.98 7.63 7.77
CA VAL A 94 -3.54 6.40 7.21
C VAL A 94 -4.70 5.91 8.07
N ALA A 95 -5.91 5.86 7.50
CA ALA A 95 -7.04 5.17 8.10
C ALA A 95 -7.01 3.69 7.75
N VAL A 96 -7.30 2.83 8.72
CA VAL A 96 -7.39 1.38 8.55
C VAL A 96 -8.76 0.89 8.98
N ALA A 97 -9.38 0.05 8.16
CA ALA A 97 -10.66 -0.58 8.46
C ALA A 97 -10.60 -2.10 8.29
N ASP A 98 -11.04 -2.82 9.32
CA ASP A 98 -11.38 -4.24 9.26
C ASP A 98 -12.83 -4.40 8.80
N LEU A 99 -12.99 -5.08 7.67
CA LEU A 99 -14.24 -5.32 6.95
C LEU A 99 -14.45 -6.81 6.71
N SER A 100 -13.76 -7.68 7.45
CA SER A 100 -13.87 -9.14 7.33
C SER A 100 -15.29 -9.69 7.53
N ASP A 101 -16.11 -8.99 8.31
CA ASP A 101 -17.52 -9.31 8.54
C ASP A 101 -18.48 -8.75 7.44
N GLU A 102 -17.97 -7.92 6.53
CA GLU A 102 -18.75 -7.24 5.49
C GLU A 102 -18.68 -8.01 4.16
N GLY A 103 -19.54 -9.01 3.99
CA GLY A 103 -19.50 -9.91 2.82
C GLY A 103 -19.78 -9.25 1.45
N ASP A 104 -20.14 -7.98 1.44
CA ASP A 104 -20.68 -7.25 0.29
C ASP A 104 -19.59 -6.52 -0.51
N VAL A 105 -18.42 -6.26 0.09
CA VAL A 105 -17.35 -5.42 -0.47
C VAL A 105 -16.24 -6.21 -1.16
N GLY A 106 -16.03 -7.47 -0.78
CA GLY A 106 -15.08 -8.38 -1.44
C GLY A 106 -13.61 -8.26 -1.01
N TYR A 107 -13.32 -7.49 0.05
CA TYR A 107 -12.00 -7.33 0.67
C TYR A 107 -12.17 -7.28 2.20
N ALA A 108 -11.18 -7.77 2.96
CA ALA A 108 -11.29 -7.82 4.43
C ALA A 108 -10.56 -6.68 5.13
N LEU A 109 -9.51 -6.11 4.51
CA LEU A 109 -8.77 -4.98 5.06
C LEU A 109 -8.68 -3.84 4.05
N LEU A 110 -8.74 -2.62 4.57
CA LEU A 110 -8.67 -1.39 3.80
C LEU A 110 -7.74 -0.39 4.47
N TRP A 111 -6.86 0.21 3.66
CA TRP A 111 -6.05 1.35 4.01
C TRP A 111 -6.38 2.52 3.08
N VAL A 112 -6.65 3.68 3.68
CA VAL A 112 -6.84 4.94 2.95
C VAL A 112 -5.90 5.98 3.51
N SER A 113 -5.00 6.51 2.67
CA SER A 113 -4.04 7.53 3.10
C SER A 113 -4.45 8.94 2.69
N ASP A 114 -3.94 9.96 3.39
CA ASP A 114 -4.07 11.36 2.94
C ASP A 114 -3.21 11.67 1.69
N PHE A 115 -2.25 10.81 1.38
CA PHE A 115 -1.43 10.85 0.18
C PHE A 115 -2.22 10.39 -1.05
N ASP A 116 -1.86 10.89 -2.24
CA ASP A 116 -2.26 10.26 -3.50
C ASP A 116 -1.50 8.92 -3.74
N SER A 117 -1.95 8.12 -4.72
CA SER A 117 -1.38 6.78 -4.96
C SER A 117 0.05 6.79 -5.47
N ARG A 118 0.53 7.91 -6.03
CA ARG A 118 1.92 8.05 -6.47
C ARG A 118 2.80 8.31 -5.26
N ARG A 119 2.42 9.25 -4.38
CA ARG A 119 3.16 9.53 -3.15
C ARG A 119 3.16 8.35 -2.20
N LEU A 120 2.05 7.63 -2.06
CA LEU A 120 2.03 6.39 -1.27
C LEU A 120 3.04 5.36 -1.81
N HIS A 121 3.18 5.26 -3.14
CA HIS A 121 4.14 4.33 -3.73
C HIS A 121 5.59 4.74 -3.44
N GLU A 122 5.91 6.04 -3.55
CA GLU A 122 7.22 6.55 -3.12
C GLU A 122 7.50 6.22 -1.65
N VAL A 123 6.54 6.47 -0.76
CA VAL A 123 6.65 6.16 0.68
C VAL A 123 6.92 4.68 0.93
N VAL A 124 6.19 3.77 0.25
CA VAL A 124 6.43 2.33 0.38
C VAL A 124 7.85 1.95 -0.03
N VAL A 125 8.36 2.53 -1.13
CA VAL A 125 9.73 2.26 -1.60
C VAL A 125 10.78 2.83 -0.64
N GLU A 126 10.57 4.06 -0.16
CA GLU A 126 11.41 4.71 0.86
C GLU A 126 11.54 3.82 2.11
N LEU A 127 10.41 3.37 2.66
CA LEU A 127 10.38 2.54 3.87
C LEU A 127 11.00 1.16 3.69
N VAL A 128 10.87 0.55 2.51
CA VAL A 128 11.53 -0.73 2.19
C VAL A 128 13.04 -0.55 2.11
N ILE A 129 13.52 0.56 1.54
CA ILE A 129 14.94 0.89 1.51
C ILE A 129 15.47 1.09 2.93
N GLU A 130 14.74 1.82 3.78
CA GLU A 130 15.12 2.02 5.18
C GLU A 130 15.18 0.69 5.95
N LEU A 131 14.22 -0.22 5.72
CA LEU A 131 14.24 -1.56 6.30
C LEU A 131 15.51 -2.33 5.89
N MET A 132 15.88 -2.27 4.61
CA MET A 132 17.09 -2.90 4.10
C MET A 132 18.35 -2.26 4.67
N GLU A 133 18.40 -0.93 4.81
CA GLU A 133 19.50 -0.19 5.42
C GLU A 133 19.72 -0.64 6.87
N HIS A 134 18.64 -0.73 7.65
CA HIS A 134 18.69 -1.26 9.00
C HIS A 134 19.25 -2.68 9.05
N ALA A 135 18.80 -3.57 8.16
CA ALA A 135 19.30 -4.93 8.09
C ALA A 135 20.81 -5.00 7.74
N VAL A 136 21.25 -4.23 6.73
CA VAL A 136 22.65 -4.18 6.30
C VAL A 136 23.55 -3.56 7.38
N SER A 137 23.07 -2.54 8.10
CA SER A 137 23.84 -1.89 9.17
C SER A 137 24.17 -2.83 10.35
N HIS A 138 23.41 -3.91 10.49
CA HIS A 138 23.65 -4.96 11.49
C HIS A 138 24.56 -6.09 10.98
N ALA A 139 24.97 -6.07 9.71
CA ALA A 139 25.91 -7.05 9.18
C ALA A 139 27.33 -6.80 9.70
N ASP A 140 28.08 -7.87 9.98
CA ASP A 140 29.50 -7.79 10.38
C ASP A 140 30.44 -7.51 9.19
N ASP A 141 29.94 -6.95 8.08
CA ASP A 141 30.69 -6.71 6.84
C ASP A 141 30.69 -5.22 6.45
N ASP A 142 31.73 -4.50 6.88
CA ASP A 142 31.94 -3.07 6.59
C ASP A 142 31.96 -2.74 5.08
N ALA A 143 32.34 -3.70 4.22
CA ALA A 143 32.37 -3.49 2.78
C ALA A 143 30.96 -3.52 2.18
N ALA A 144 30.12 -4.45 2.64
CA ALA A 144 28.71 -4.52 2.24
C ALA A 144 27.93 -3.28 2.66
N ILE A 145 28.21 -2.75 3.87
CA ILE A 145 27.61 -1.50 4.36
C ILE A 145 27.96 -0.32 3.45
N GLN A 146 29.25 -0.10 3.16
CA GLN A 146 29.68 1.01 2.30
C GLN A 146 29.15 0.91 0.87
N GLU A 147 29.07 -0.31 0.32
CA GLU A 147 28.51 -0.52 -1.02
C GLU A 147 27.02 -0.17 -1.06
N PHE A 148 26.25 -0.62 -0.06
CA PHE A 148 24.83 -0.31 0.05
C PHE A 148 24.59 1.20 0.18
N GLU A 149 25.29 1.88 1.11
CA GLU A 149 25.19 3.33 1.29
C GLU A 149 25.47 4.11 0.00
N GLN A 150 26.48 3.67 -0.77
CA GLN A 150 26.81 4.31 -2.05
C GLN A 150 25.71 4.10 -3.10
N GLN A 151 25.13 2.90 -3.18
CA GLN A 151 24.01 2.64 -4.10
C GLN A 151 22.77 3.47 -3.71
N MET A 152 22.49 3.63 -2.42
CA MET A 152 21.34 4.40 -1.95
C MET A 152 21.47 5.90 -2.23
N LEU A 153 22.69 6.46 -2.18
CA LEU A 153 22.93 7.86 -2.55
C LEU A 153 22.60 8.18 -4.01
N GLU A 154 22.67 7.17 -4.88
CA GLU A 154 22.39 7.31 -6.32
C GLU A 154 20.95 6.91 -6.69
N PHE A 155 20.20 6.31 -5.77
CA PHE A 155 18.87 5.80 -6.04
C PHE A 155 17.82 6.92 -6.01
N ASP A 156 17.16 7.15 -7.15
CA ASP A 156 16.07 8.11 -7.28
C ASP A 156 14.73 7.39 -7.18
N VAL A 157 14.09 7.50 -6.01
CA VAL A 157 12.79 6.88 -5.72
C VAL A 157 11.71 7.37 -6.68
N SER A 158 11.64 8.68 -6.95
CA SER A 158 10.62 9.23 -7.84
C SER A 158 10.80 8.71 -9.27
N ALA A 159 12.03 8.65 -9.77
CA ALA A 159 12.32 8.09 -11.08
C ALA A 159 11.99 6.59 -11.16
N PHE A 160 12.31 5.83 -10.10
CA PHE A 160 11.93 4.43 -9.99
C PHE A 160 10.41 4.25 -10.04
N VAL A 161 9.66 5.00 -9.23
CA VAL A 161 8.19 4.93 -9.18
C VAL A 161 7.58 5.31 -10.53
N ASP A 162 8.06 6.38 -11.16
CA ASP A 162 7.55 6.82 -12.47
C ASP A 162 7.77 5.72 -13.53
N GLN A 163 8.95 5.10 -13.57
CA GLN A 163 9.22 3.99 -14.48
C GLN A 163 8.37 2.76 -14.17
N TYR A 164 8.31 2.35 -12.90
CA TYR A 164 7.59 1.15 -12.48
C TYR A 164 6.09 1.25 -12.79
N ARG A 165 5.49 2.41 -12.52
CA ARG A 165 4.09 2.67 -12.84
C ARG A 165 3.86 2.71 -14.34
N ALA A 166 4.74 3.35 -15.11
CA ALA A 166 4.63 3.38 -16.56
C ALA A 166 4.68 1.98 -17.18
N GLU A 167 5.55 1.09 -16.71
CA GLU A 167 5.64 -0.30 -17.20
C GLU A 167 4.39 -1.13 -16.86
N ARG A 168 3.72 -0.82 -15.74
CA ARG A 168 2.53 -1.55 -15.27
C ARG A 168 1.20 -0.97 -15.70
N ASP A 169 1.17 0.30 -16.11
CA ASP A 169 0.00 0.96 -16.68
C ASP A 169 -0.11 0.74 -18.20
N LEU A 170 0.81 -0.04 -18.81
CA LEU A 170 0.69 -0.50 -20.20
C LEU A 170 -0.53 -1.42 -20.34
N ASP A 171 -1.53 -0.96 -21.08
CA ASP A 171 -2.67 -1.78 -21.46
C ASP A 171 -2.25 -2.82 -22.51
N ALA A 172 -3.01 -3.91 -22.63
CA ALA A 172 -2.75 -4.95 -23.64
C ALA A 172 -2.74 -4.41 -25.09
N ASP A 173 -3.34 -3.24 -25.32
CA ASP A 173 -3.35 -2.53 -26.61
C ASP A 173 -2.04 -1.74 -26.89
N ASP A 174 -1.28 -1.36 -25.85
CA ASP A 174 -0.02 -0.60 -26.00
C ASP A 174 1.14 -1.45 -26.54
N VAL A 175 1.05 -2.77 -26.40
CA VAL A 175 2.07 -3.73 -26.88
C VAL A 175 2.04 -3.91 -28.40
N TYR A 176 0.96 -3.47 -29.06
CA TYR A 176 0.75 -3.65 -30.51
C TYR A 176 0.71 -2.33 -31.32
N ALA A 177 1.03 -1.20 -30.70
CA ALA A 177 1.06 0.12 -31.35
C ALA A 177 2.38 0.43 -32.07
#